data_AF-A0A354ES95-F1
#
_entry.id   AF-A0A354ES95-F1
#
_cell.length_a   1.000
_cell.length_b   1.000
_cell.length_c   1.000
_cell.angle_alpha   90.00
_cell.angle_beta   90.00
_cell.angle_gamma   90.00
#
_symmetry.space_group_name_H-M   'P 1'
#
loop_
_entity.id
_entity.type
_entity.pdbx_description
1 polymer ?
#
loop_
_entity_poly.entity_id
_entity_poly.type
_entity_poly.pdbx_seq_one_letter_code
_entity_poly.pdbx_strand_id
1 'polypeptide(L)' 'EQQPARRLELNEIGVCNLSLDAPVAFAPYAQNKDLGGFILIDRISNRTVGAGLLNFALRRAHNI' A
#
# COMPACT_ATOMS: atom_id res chain seq x y z
N GLU A 1 8.49 -13.15 -15.12
CA GLU A 1 8.91 -13.82 -13.87
C GLU A 1 8.92 -12.79 -12.74
N GLN A 2 8.63 -13.18 -11.50
CA GLN A 2 8.75 -12.27 -10.35
C GLN A 2 10.19 -12.27 -9.88
N GLN A 3 10.77 -11.10 -9.68
CA GLN A 3 12.15 -10.96 -9.21
C GLN A 3 12.16 -10.11 -7.92
N PRO A 4 13.01 -10.46 -6.95
CA PRO A 4 13.18 -9.64 -5.77
C PRO A 4 13.78 -8.29 -6.17
N ALA A 5 13.09 -7.21 -5.80
CA ALA A 5 13.53 -5.85 -6.04
C ALA A 5 13.60 -5.07 -4.72
N ARG A 6 14.55 -4.14 -4.64
CA ARG A 6 14.64 -3.19 -3.51
C ARG A 6 13.87 -1.89 -3.77
N ARG A 7 13.47 -1.65 -5.03
CA ARG A 7 12.82 -0.44 -5.49
C ARG A 7 11.83 -0.77 -6.61
N LEU A 8 10.80 0.04 -6.72
CA LEU A 8 9.93 0.11 -7.88
C LEU A 8 10.24 1.42 -8.61
N GLU A 9 10.57 1.30 -9.89
CA GLU A 9 10.72 2.44 -10.80
C GLU A 9 9.34 2.89 -11.33
N LEU A 10 9.31 4.03 -12.02
CA LEU A 10 8.07 4.56 -12.56
C LEU A 10 7.39 3.55 -13.50
N ASN A 11 6.09 3.34 -13.29
CA ASN A 11 5.25 2.36 -14.00
C ASN A 11 5.53 0.88 -13.70
N GLU A 12 6.39 0.56 -12.73
CA GLU A 12 6.53 -0.81 -12.26
C GLU A 12 5.41 -1.20 -11.29
N ILE A 13 5.12 -2.50 -11.27
CA ILE A 13 4.13 -3.10 -10.37
C ILE A 13 4.84 -4.13 -9.51
N GLY A 14 4.63 -4.05 -8.20
CA GLY A 14 5.20 -5.00 -7.26
C GLY A 14 4.32 -5.21 -6.04
N VAL A 15 4.65 -6.24 -5.28
CA VAL A 15 4.05 -6.51 -3.97
C VAL A 15 5.03 -6.00 -2.91
N CYS A 16 4.54 -5.16 -2.00
CA CYS A 16 5.34 -4.60 -0.93
C CYS A 16 4.56 -4.58 0.39
N ASN A 17 5.29 -4.43 1.49
CA ASN A 17 4.70 -4.21 2.81
C ASN A 17 4.66 -2.71 3.07
N LEU A 18 3.51 -2.19 3.49
CA LEU A 18 3.35 -0.82 3.92
C LEU A 18 3.36 -0.74 5.45
N SER A 19 4.08 0.24 6.00
CA SER A 19 4.05 0.57 7.43
C SER A 19 3.66 2.04 7.55
N LEU A 20 2.71 2.34 8.43
CA LEU A 20 2.14 3.67 8.60
C LEU A 20 2.61 4.26 9.94
N ASP A 21 2.71 5.58 10.00
CA ASP A 21 3.07 6.35 11.19
C ASP A 21 1.93 6.45 12.21
N ALA A 22 0.69 6.21 11.76
CA ALA A 22 -0.50 6.16 12.61
C ALA A 22 -1.44 5.00 12.21
N PRO A 23 -2.32 4.55 13.12
CA PRO A 23 -3.39 3.62 12.79
C PRO A 23 -4.30 4.16 11.70
N VAL A 24 -4.64 3.32 10.72
CA VAL A 24 -5.59 3.63 9.65
C VAL A 24 -6.52 2.43 9.49
N ALA A 25 -7.83 2.70 9.40
CA ALA A 25 -8.81 1.68 9.10
C ALA A 25 -8.64 1.20 7.64
N PHE A 26 -8.57 -0.10 7.42
CA PHE A 26 -8.44 -0.68 6.09
C PHE A 26 -9.14 -2.04 6.01
N ALA A 27 -9.37 -2.50 4.77
CA ALA A 27 -9.82 -3.85 4.48
C ALA A 27 -9.12 -4.38 3.22
N PRO A 28 -9.03 -5.70 3.02
CA PRO A 28 -8.63 -6.25 1.73
C PRO A 28 -9.50 -5.71 0.60
N TYR A 29 -8.88 -5.30 -0.51
CA TYR A 29 -9.60 -4.73 -1.66
C TYR A 29 -10.63 -5.70 -2.23
N ALA A 30 -10.35 -7.01 -2.20
CA ALA A 30 -11.28 -8.04 -2.62
C ALA A 30 -12.56 -8.10 -1.77
N GLN A 31 -12.54 -7.58 -0.54
CA GLN A 31 -13.68 -7.56 0.38
C GLN A 31 -14.38 -6.20 0.39
N ASN A 32 -13.63 -5.10 0.35
CA ASN A 32 -14.17 -3.75 0.32
C ASN A 32 -13.27 -2.85 -0.55
N LYS A 33 -13.81 -2.38 -1.68
CA LYS A 33 -13.07 -1.55 -2.64
C LYS A 33 -12.79 -0.14 -2.12
N ASP A 34 -13.66 0.39 -1.27
CA ASP A 34 -13.54 1.75 -0.70
C ASP A 34 -12.43 1.81 0.34
N LEU A 35 -12.25 0.73 1.14
CA LEU A 35 -11.23 0.64 2.19
C LEU A 35 -9.95 -0.10 1.79
N GLY A 36 -9.94 -0.74 0.63
CA GLY A 36 -8.79 -1.51 0.16
C GLY A 36 -7.97 -0.85 -0.94
N GLY A 37 -8.46 0.23 -1.54
CA GLY A 37 -7.72 1.02 -2.52
C GLY A 37 -7.02 2.20 -1.84
N PHE A 38 -5.83 2.55 -2.29
CA PHE A 38 -5.12 3.72 -1.79
C PHE A 38 -4.26 4.38 -2.87
N ILE A 39 -3.91 5.64 -2.63
CA ILE A 39 -2.88 6.39 -3.37
C ILE A 39 -1.81 6.87 -2.40
N LEU A 40 -0.57 7.00 -2.88
CA LEU A 40 0.52 7.62 -2.15
C LEU A 40 0.73 9.03 -2.66
N ILE A 41 0.67 10.00 -1.76
CA ILE A 41 0.92 11.41 -2.05
C ILE A 41 2.24 11.83 -1.41
N ASP A 42 3.13 12.42 -2.21
CA ASP A 42 4.34 13.06 -1.70
C ASP A 42 3.98 14.34 -0.94
N ARG A 43 4.38 14.44 0.32
CA ARG A 43 3.97 15.53 1.24
C ARG A 43 4.59 16.89 0.88
N ILE A 44 5.65 16.93 0.08
CA ILE A 44 6.34 18.17 -0.29
C ILE A 44 5.76 18.74 -1.59
N SER A 45 5.64 17.90 -2.61
CA SER A 45 5.18 18.30 -3.95
C SER A 45 3.67 18.13 -4.16
N ASN A 46 2.95 17.46 -3.25
CA ASN A 46 1.54 17.07 -3.38
C ASN A 46 1.23 16.24 -4.62
N ARG A 47 2.23 15.57 -5.19
CA ARG A 47 2.05 14.71 -6.36
C ARG A 47 1.70 13.30 -5.92
N THR A 48 0.80 12.67 -6.66
CA THR A 48 0.58 11.23 -6.57
C THR A 48 1.82 10.51 -7.09
N VAL A 49 2.42 9.67 -6.26
CA VAL A 49 3.64 8.90 -6.59
C VAL A 49 3.34 7.42 -6.79
N GLY A 50 2.14 6.96 -6.44
CA GLY A 50 1.72 5.59 -6.66
C GLY A 50 0.28 5.34 -6.26
N ALA A 51 -0.22 4.17 -6.63
CA ALA A 51 -1.51 3.65 -6.21
C ALA A 51 -1.37 2.15 -5.93
N GLY A 52 -2.25 1.62 -5.08
CA GLY A 52 -2.18 0.22 -4.70
C GLY A 52 -3.48 -0.33 -4.17
N LEU A 53 -3.51 -1.66 -4.07
CA LEU A 53 -4.62 -2.45 -3.54
C LEU A 53 -4.10 -3.25 -2.36
N LEU A 54 -4.83 -3.26 -1.25
CA LEU A 54 -4.47 -4.00 -0.05
C LEU A 54 -4.89 -5.47 -0.20
N ASN A 55 -3.93 -6.38 -0.02
CA ASN A 55 -4.19 -7.82 -0.06
C ASN A 55 -4.66 -8.35 1.30
N PHE A 56 -3.89 -8.12 2.38
CA PHE A 56 -4.23 -8.59 3.73
C PHE A 56 -3.43 -7.84 4.80
N ALA A 57 -3.93 -7.88 6.03
CA ALA A 57 -3.24 -7.38 7.22
C ALA A 57 -2.06 -8.29 7.59
N LEU A 58 -0.88 -7.71 7.79
CA LEU A 58 0.22 -8.44 8.41
C LEU A 58 -0.07 -8.63 9.90
N ARG A 59 0.30 -9.78 10.48
CA ARG A 59 -0.04 -10.19 11.86
C ARG A 59 0.23 -9.13 12.95
N ARG A 60 1.20 -8.22 12.77
CA ARG A 60 1.48 -7.13 13.73
C ARG A 60 0.45 -6.00 13.74
N ALA A 61 -0.42 -5.92 12.74
CA ALA A 61 -1.47 -4.91 12.66
C ALA A 61 -2.70 -5.23 13.55
N HIS A 62 -2.79 -6.42 14.14
CA HIS A 62 -3.91 -6.84 15.00
C HIS A 62 -3.76 -6.42 16.47
N ASN A 63 -2.72 -5.68 16.84
CA ASN A 63 -2.46 -5.27 18.22
C ASN A 63 -2.69 -3.76 18.40
N ILE A 64 -3.89 -3.31 18.03
CA ILE A 64 -4.42 -1.97 18.31
C ILE A 64 -5.70 -2.15 19.13
#